data_AF-A0A0A7DWD6-F1
#
_entry.id   AF-A0A0A7DWD6-F1
#
_cell.length_a   1.000
_cell.length_b   1.000
_cell.length_c   1.000
_cell.angle_alpha   90.00
_cell.angle_beta   90.00
_cell.angle_gamma   90.00
#
_symmetry.space_group_name_H-M   'P 1'
#
loop_
_entity.id
_entity.type
_entity.pdbx_description
1 polymer ?
#
loop_
_entity_poly.entity_id
_entity_poly.type
_entity_poly.pdbx_seq_one_letter_code
_entity_poly.pdbx_strand_id
1 'polypeptide(L)'
;QPQMMVVADLDDVFLPLPDDLLVNLVDSRHVVESFLDSLPNMFQNNVNVESALGPALKAAFMVMSQIGGKLLVFQSTLPSLGIGRLRLRGDDVRAYGTDKEHTLRVPEDPFYKQMAAEFTKNQIAVDIFSFSDKYCDIASLGSLAKYTGGQVYHYPSFHAV
;
A
#
# COMPACT_ATOMS: atom_id res chain seq x y z
N GLN A 1 18.72 4.40 18.26
CA GLN A 1 17.33 4.90 18.35
C GLN A 1 16.81 5.09 16.94
N PRO A 2 15.55 4.72 16.61
CA PRO A 2 15.00 4.90 15.28
C PRO A 2 14.90 6.38 14.89
N GLN A 3 15.11 6.69 13.61
CA GLN A 3 14.97 8.03 13.06
C GLN A 3 13.82 8.06 12.05
N MET A 4 13.04 9.14 12.05
CA MET A 4 11.95 9.36 11.09
C MET A 4 12.32 10.49 10.15
N MET A 5 12.17 10.25 8.85
CA MET A 5 12.33 11.27 7.81
C MET A 5 11.03 11.34 7.01
N VAL A 6 10.46 12.53 6.92
CA VAL A 6 9.19 12.76 6.23
C VAL A 6 9.48 13.31 4.84
N VAL A 7 9.06 12.58 3.81
CA VAL A 7 9.06 13.03 2.42
C VAL A 7 7.64 13.48 2.09
N ALA A 8 7.45 14.79 1.95
CA ALA A 8 6.14 15.39 1.69
C ALA A 8 5.84 15.60 0.20
N ASP A 9 6.87 15.54 -0.66
CA ASP A 9 6.70 15.60 -2.11
C ASP A 9 6.19 14.25 -2.62
N LEU A 10 4.98 14.25 -3.19
CA LEU A 10 4.32 13.06 -3.71
C LEU A 10 4.51 12.89 -5.23
N ASP A 11 4.99 13.93 -5.91
CA ASP A 11 5.18 13.94 -7.35
C ASP A 11 6.59 13.44 -7.71
N ASP A 12 7.60 13.88 -6.97
CA ASP A 12 8.99 13.44 -7.11
C ASP A 12 9.45 12.62 -5.90
N VAL A 13 9.07 11.34 -5.89
CA VAL A 13 9.40 10.41 -4.81
C VAL A 13 10.90 10.07 -4.84
N PHE A 14 11.59 10.33 -3.72
CA PHE A 14 13.01 10.00 -3.55
C PHE A 14 13.28 9.26 -2.22
N LEU A 15 14.44 8.62 -2.12
CA LEU A 15 14.92 8.03 -0.88
C LEU A 15 15.67 9.09 -0.05
N PRO A 16 15.28 9.35 1.21
CA PRO A 16 15.92 10.37 2.03
C PRO A 16 17.31 9.94 2.54
N LEU A 17 17.63 8.63 2.47
CA LEU A 17 18.95 8.08 2.75
C LEU A 17 19.39 7.15 1.61
N PRO A 18 20.70 7.10 1.32
CA PRO A 18 21.24 6.17 0.33
C PRO A 18 21.25 4.72 0.83
N ASP A 19 21.50 4.52 2.14
CA ASP A 19 21.70 3.22 2.79
C ASP A 19 20.91 3.14 4.11
N ASP A 20 21.00 2.01 4.81
CA ASP A 20 20.41 1.74 6.14
C ASP A 20 18.87 1.79 6.23
N LEU A 21 18.18 1.76 5.08
CA LEU A 21 16.71 1.59 5.02
C LEU A 21 16.31 0.10 5.12
N LEU A 22 17.16 -0.79 4.64
CA LEU A 22 17.04 -2.25 4.83
C LEU A 22 18.20 -2.73 5.69
N VAL A 23 17.87 -3.28 6.85
CA VAL A 23 18.85 -3.69 7.86
C VAL A 23 18.73 -5.18 8.18
N ASN A 24 19.81 -5.76 8.68
CA ASN A 24 19.74 -7.10 9.26
C ASN A 24 18.90 -7.07 10.55
N LEU A 25 17.84 -7.87 10.59
CA LEU A 25 16.91 -7.90 11.72
C LEU A 25 17.57 -8.42 13.01
N VAL A 26 18.50 -9.36 12.93
CA VAL A 26 19.20 -9.92 14.11
C VAL A 26 20.01 -8.81 14.78
N ASP A 27 20.77 -8.06 13.98
CA ASP A 27 21.64 -7.00 14.49
C ASP A 27 20.83 -5.78 14.96
N SER A 28 19.71 -5.50 14.30
CA SER A 28 18.90 -4.30 14.53
C SER A 28 17.65 -4.53 15.39
N ARG A 29 17.47 -5.73 15.96
CA ARG A 29 16.24 -6.12 16.69
C ARG A 29 15.81 -5.08 17.72
N HIS A 30 16.75 -4.63 18.56
CA HIS A 30 16.47 -3.66 19.61
C HIS A 30 15.95 -2.31 19.07
N VAL A 31 16.43 -1.88 17.90
CA VAL A 31 15.98 -0.65 17.24
C VAL A 31 14.57 -0.84 16.68
N VAL A 32 14.32 -1.99 16.05
CA VAL A 32 13.01 -2.34 15.47
C VAL A 32 11.95 -2.45 16.56
N GLU A 33 12.22 -3.14 17.66
CA GLU A 33 11.30 -3.25 18.80
C GLU A 33 11.00 -1.87 19.40
N SER A 34 12.03 -1.06 19.66
CA SER A 34 11.84 0.30 20.17
C SER A 34 11.01 1.18 19.22
N PHE A 35 11.16 1.01 17.90
CA PHE A 35 10.32 1.68 16.92
C PHE A 35 8.86 1.22 17.01
N LEU A 36 8.63 -0.09 17.01
CA LEU A 36 7.29 -0.67 17.07
C LEU A 36 6.54 -0.27 18.34
N ASP A 37 7.23 -0.20 19.49
CA ASP A 37 6.66 0.29 20.76
C ASP A 37 6.26 1.77 20.68
N SER A 38 7.02 2.58 19.93
CA SER A 38 6.76 4.01 19.78
C SER A 38 5.69 4.35 18.73
N LEU A 39 5.54 3.50 17.71
CA LEU A 39 4.76 3.79 16.50
C LEU A 39 3.30 4.19 16.78
N PRO A 40 2.54 3.53 17.68
CA PRO A 40 1.17 3.97 18.01
C PRO A 40 1.14 5.38 18.61
N ASN A 41 2.11 5.70 19.47
CA ASN A 41 2.19 7.00 20.14
C ASN A 41 2.55 8.13 19.17
N MET A 42 3.34 7.83 18.12
CA MET A 42 3.75 8.82 17.11
C MET A 42 2.57 9.36 16.32
N PHE A 43 1.54 8.54 16.08
CA PHE A 43 0.38 8.90 15.25
C PHE A 43 -0.94 8.94 16.03
N GLN A 44 -0.90 8.90 17.36
CA GLN A 44 -2.11 8.83 18.22
C GLN A 44 -3.13 9.97 17.99
N ASN A 45 -2.63 11.16 17.61
CA ASN A 45 -3.44 12.36 17.37
C ASN A 45 -3.61 12.65 15.86
N ASN A 46 -3.28 11.70 14.99
CA ASN A 46 -3.41 11.89 13.55
C ASN A 46 -4.88 11.89 13.14
N VAL A 47 -5.34 13.00 12.55
CA VAL A 47 -6.70 13.17 12.05
C VAL A 47 -6.79 13.06 10.52
N ASN A 48 -5.67 12.81 9.85
CA ASN A 48 -5.62 12.68 8.40
C ASN A 48 -6.27 11.38 7.96
N VAL A 49 -7.25 11.49 7.06
CA VAL A 49 -8.00 10.37 6.49
C VAL A 49 -7.53 9.98 5.08
N GLU A 50 -6.63 10.78 4.51
CA GLU A 50 -6.12 10.62 3.16
C GLU A 50 -4.98 9.59 3.10
N SER A 51 -4.80 8.96 1.94
CA SER A 51 -3.76 7.95 1.71
C SER A 51 -2.96 8.22 0.45
N ALA A 52 -1.64 8.30 0.57
CA ALA A 52 -0.68 8.42 -0.53
C ALA A 52 -0.04 7.06 -0.88
N LEU A 53 -0.85 6.01 -1.03
CA LEU A 53 -0.35 4.65 -1.26
C LEU A 53 0.53 4.55 -2.52
N GLY A 54 0.17 5.19 -3.63
CA GLY A 54 0.96 5.09 -4.86
C GLY A 54 2.39 5.65 -4.72
N PRO A 55 2.57 6.87 -4.19
CA PRO A 55 3.90 7.38 -3.82
C PRO A 55 4.65 6.45 -2.85
N ALA A 56 3.96 5.91 -1.83
CA ALA A 56 4.57 4.97 -0.89
C ALA A 56 5.06 3.67 -1.57
N LEU A 57 4.31 3.15 -2.56
CA LEU A 57 4.72 1.99 -3.36
C LEU A 57 5.95 2.28 -4.21
N LYS A 58 6.07 3.50 -4.78
CA LYS A 58 7.29 3.92 -5.48
C LYS A 58 8.50 3.97 -4.55
N ALA A 59 8.34 4.55 -3.36
CA ALA A 59 9.40 4.59 -2.36
C ALA A 59 9.83 3.17 -1.94
N ALA A 60 8.87 2.30 -1.64
CA ALA A 60 9.13 0.90 -1.31
C ALA A 60 9.85 0.17 -2.45
N PHE A 61 9.47 0.42 -3.71
CA PHE A 61 10.17 -0.12 -4.87
C PHE A 61 11.63 0.33 -4.92
N MET A 62 11.90 1.63 -4.75
CA MET A 62 13.27 2.16 -4.75
C MET A 62 14.14 1.53 -3.65
N VAL A 63 13.57 1.28 -2.46
CA VAL A 63 14.27 0.61 -1.35
C VAL A 63 14.54 -0.86 -1.68
N MET A 64 13.57 -1.57 -2.27
CA MET A 64 13.61 -3.02 -2.40
C MET A 64 14.21 -3.52 -3.72
N SER A 65 14.29 -2.70 -4.77
CA SER A 65 14.56 -3.17 -6.15
C SER A 65 15.89 -3.90 -6.33
N GLN A 66 16.89 -3.62 -5.48
CA GLN A 66 18.21 -4.24 -5.58
C GLN A 66 18.24 -5.68 -5.02
N ILE A 67 17.33 -6.03 -4.12
CA ILE A 67 17.35 -7.30 -3.37
C ILE A 67 16.11 -8.15 -3.67
N GLY A 68 14.97 -7.51 -3.91
CA GLY A 68 13.67 -8.16 -3.98
C GLY A 68 13.08 -8.41 -2.59
N GLY A 69 12.09 -9.30 -2.51
CA GLY A 69 11.51 -9.75 -1.25
C GLY A 69 9.98 -9.70 -1.23
N LYS A 70 9.41 -9.37 -0.08
CA LYS A 70 7.97 -9.30 0.11
C LYS A 70 7.55 -8.01 0.82
N LEU A 71 6.66 -7.26 0.20
CA LEU A 71 6.05 -6.05 0.73
C LEU A 71 4.70 -6.39 1.37
N LEU A 72 4.52 -6.00 2.62
CA LEU A 72 3.25 -6.12 3.34
C LEU A 72 2.59 -4.74 3.41
N VAL A 73 1.47 -4.57 2.71
CA VAL A 73 0.73 -3.30 2.67
C VAL A 73 -0.46 -3.40 3.61
N PHE A 74 -0.52 -2.52 4.60
CA PHE A 74 -1.66 -2.38 5.51
C PHE A 74 -2.45 -1.13 5.11
N GLN A 75 -3.62 -1.30 4.52
CA GLN A 75 -4.43 -0.22 3.97
C GLN A 75 -5.81 -0.17 4.63
N SER A 76 -6.17 0.98 5.20
CA SER A 76 -7.47 1.17 5.86
C SER A 76 -8.42 2.13 5.16
N THR A 77 -7.93 2.92 4.20
CA THR A 77 -8.71 3.92 3.46
C THR A 77 -8.52 3.77 1.96
N LEU A 78 -9.37 4.42 1.15
CA LEU A 78 -9.15 4.49 -0.30
C LEU A 78 -7.90 5.36 -0.59
N PRO A 79 -6.94 4.90 -1.41
CA PRO A 79 -5.85 5.76 -1.89
C PRO A 79 -6.40 7.02 -2.56
N SER A 80 -6.05 8.19 -2.05
CA SER A 80 -6.70 9.45 -2.42
C SER A 80 -5.71 10.54 -2.85
N LEU A 81 -4.42 10.38 -2.54
CA LEU A 81 -3.35 11.34 -2.85
C LEU A 81 -2.29 10.78 -3.78
N GLY A 82 -1.74 11.66 -4.62
CA GLY A 82 -0.64 11.37 -5.53
C GLY A 82 -1.01 10.44 -6.70
N ILE A 83 0.03 9.88 -7.33
CA ILE A 83 -0.11 8.90 -8.41
C ILE A 83 -0.86 7.66 -7.93
N GLY A 84 -1.73 7.08 -8.76
CA GLY A 84 -2.52 5.92 -8.37
C GLY A 84 -3.67 6.22 -7.42
N ARG A 85 -4.03 7.50 -7.20
CA ARG A 85 -5.26 7.86 -6.48
C ARG A 85 -6.48 7.23 -7.15
N LEU A 86 -7.42 6.76 -6.33
CA LEU A 86 -8.64 6.10 -6.75
C LEU A 86 -9.86 6.93 -6.38
N ARG A 87 -10.99 6.66 -7.04
CA ARG A 87 -12.27 7.32 -6.75
C ARG A 87 -13.32 6.31 -6.32
N LEU A 88 -14.32 6.79 -5.60
CA LEU A 88 -15.49 5.98 -5.28
C LEU A 88 -16.17 5.55 -6.59
N ARG A 89 -16.44 4.25 -6.70
CA ARG A 89 -17.09 3.63 -7.87
C ARG A 89 -17.82 2.35 -7.44
N GLY A 90 -18.70 1.87 -8.31
CA GLY A 90 -19.52 0.69 -8.02
C GLY A 90 -20.89 0.99 -7.45
N ASP A 91 -21.25 2.27 -7.28
CA ASP A 91 -22.58 2.66 -6.80
C ASP A 91 -23.65 2.69 -7.91
N ASP A 92 -23.29 2.44 -9.17
CA ASP A 92 -24.26 2.37 -10.26
C ASP A 92 -25.04 1.06 -10.22
N VAL A 93 -26.15 1.07 -9.50
CA VAL A 93 -27.05 -0.07 -9.34
C VAL A 93 -27.54 -0.64 -10.68
N ARG A 94 -27.56 0.18 -11.74
CA ARG A 94 -28.00 -0.24 -13.09
C ARG A 94 -27.00 -1.17 -13.77
N ALA A 95 -25.77 -1.26 -13.27
CA ALA A 95 -24.75 -2.15 -13.82
C ALA A 95 -24.94 -3.61 -13.36
N TYR A 96 -25.53 -3.84 -12.19
CA TYR A 96 -25.70 -5.19 -11.64
C TYR A 96 -26.63 -6.06 -12.48
N GLY A 97 -26.25 -7.32 -12.68
CA GLY A 97 -27.01 -8.27 -13.49
C GLY A 97 -26.99 -7.98 -15.00
N THR A 98 -26.15 -7.03 -15.45
CA THR A 98 -25.97 -6.72 -16.87
C THR A 98 -24.58 -7.13 -17.33
N ASP A 99 -24.36 -7.16 -18.66
CA ASP A 99 -23.05 -7.37 -19.25
C ASP A 99 -21.99 -6.34 -18.80
N LYS A 100 -22.42 -5.19 -18.24
CA LYS A 100 -21.51 -4.16 -17.73
C LYS A 100 -21.00 -4.44 -16.33
N GLU A 101 -21.58 -5.39 -15.58
CA GLU A 101 -21.18 -5.66 -14.19
C GLU A 101 -19.69 -6.04 -14.07
N HIS A 102 -19.13 -6.72 -15.08
CA HIS A 102 -17.72 -7.10 -15.08
C HIS A 102 -16.78 -5.89 -14.95
N THR A 103 -17.19 -4.71 -15.43
CA THR A 103 -16.40 -3.48 -15.38
C THR A 103 -16.12 -3.02 -13.94
N LEU A 104 -17.00 -3.36 -12.99
CA LEU A 104 -16.80 -3.07 -11.56
C LEU A 104 -15.66 -3.88 -10.94
N ARG A 105 -15.28 -4.99 -11.57
CA ARG A 105 -14.20 -5.89 -11.14
C ARG A 105 -12.88 -5.59 -11.85
N VAL A 106 -12.85 -4.61 -12.74
CA VAL A 106 -11.64 -4.20 -13.47
C VAL A 106 -10.98 -3.05 -12.69
N PRO A 107 -9.65 -3.07 -12.49
CA PRO A 107 -8.91 -1.93 -11.94
C PRO A 107 -9.19 -0.63 -12.70
N GLU A 108 -9.41 0.47 -11.98
CA GLU A 108 -9.67 1.78 -12.59
C GLU A 108 -8.38 2.35 -13.21
N ASP A 109 -7.30 2.32 -12.44
CA ASP A 109 -6.03 2.94 -12.79
C ASP A 109 -5.03 1.89 -13.27
N PRO A 110 -4.41 2.05 -14.47
CA PRO A 110 -3.35 1.16 -14.95
C PRO A 110 -2.10 1.16 -14.05
N PHE A 111 -1.91 2.18 -13.21
CA PHE A 111 -0.79 2.33 -12.27
C PHE A 111 -0.53 1.06 -11.46
N TYR A 112 -1.55 0.47 -10.83
CA TYR A 112 -1.37 -0.70 -9.97
C TYR A 112 -0.88 -1.93 -10.74
N LYS A 113 -1.32 -2.09 -11.99
CA LYS A 113 -0.82 -3.16 -12.87
C LYS A 113 0.62 -2.90 -13.32
N GLN A 114 0.95 -1.64 -13.63
CA GLN A 114 2.32 -1.26 -14.03
C GLN A 114 3.29 -1.43 -12.86
N MET A 115 2.93 -0.98 -11.66
CA MET A 115 3.72 -1.20 -10.45
C MET A 115 3.89 -2.68 -10.14
N ALA A 116 2.83 -3.48 -10.29
CA ALA A 116 2.95 -4.93 -10.13
C ALA A 116 3.95 -5.54 -11.12
N ALA A 117 3.97 -5.08 -12.38
CA ALA A 117 4.95 -5.52 -13.36
C ALA A 117 6.38 -5.14 -12.96
N GLU A 118 6.61 -3.93 -12.45
CA GLU A 118 7.92 -3.51 -11.93
C GLU A 118 8.34 -4.33 -10.71
N PHE A 119 7.44 -4.58 -9.76
CA PHE A 119 7.70 -5.44 -8.62
C PHE A 119 8.08 -6.86 -9.05
N THR A 120 7.31 -7.47 -9.97
CA THR A 120 7.61 -8.82 -10.47
C THR A 120 8.97 -8.90 -11.18
N LYS A 121 9.35 -7.90 -11.98
CA LYS A 121 10.68 -7.84 -12.61
C LYS A 121 11.82 -7.88 -11.59
N ASN A 122 11.60 -7.26 -10.42
CA ASN A 122 12.58 -7.14 -9.35
C ASN A 122 12.36 -8.14 -8.21
N GLN A 123 11.62 -9.22 -8.45
CA GLN A 123 11.39 -10.30 -7.47
C GLN A 123 10.75 -9.80 -6.16
N ILE A 124 9.83 -8.83 -6.26
CA ILE A 124 9.07 -8.30 -5.13
C ILE A 124 7.64 -8.83 -5.20
N ALA A 125 7.22 -9.56 -4.17
CA ALA A 125 5.84 -9.97 -3.95
C ALA A 125 5.10 -8.94 -3.08
N VAL A 126 3.80 -8.73 -3.31
CA VAL A 126 2.99 -7.79 -2.51
C VAL A 126 1.81 -8.50 -1.88
N ASP A 127 1.73 -8.50 -0.54
CA ASP A 127 0.54 -8.90 0.20
C ASP A 127 -0.21 -7.65 0.67
N ILE A 128 -1.53 -7.65 0.54
CA ILE A 128 -2.39 -6.53 0.95
C ILE A 128 -3.30 -6.98 2.09
N PHE A 129 -3.23 -6.26 3.19
CA PHE A 129 -4.14 -6.35 4.32
C PHE A 129 -5.04 -5.12 4.31
N SER A 130 -6.31 -5.31 3.98
CA SER A 130 -7.31 -4.25 3.88
C SER A 130 -8.28 -4.30 5.05
N PHE A 131 -8.36 -3.22 5.82
CA PHE A 131 -9.23 -3.08 7.00
C PHE A 131 -10.04 -1.79 6.87
N SER A 132 -11.20 -1.86 6.22
CA SER A 132 -12.00 -0.68 5.95
C SER A 132 -13.48 -0.92 6.22
N ASP A 133 -14.13 0.07 6.81
CA ASP A 133 -15.57 0.19 6.94
C ASP A 133 -16.21 0.79 5.66
N LYS A 134 -15.39 1.42 4.80
CA LYS A 134 -15.78 2.09 3.56
C LYS A 134 -15.21 1.39 2.32
N TYR A 135 -15.66 1.83 1.16
CA TYR A 135 -15.14 1.37 -0.12
C TYR A 135 -13.63 1.65 -0.26
N CYS A 136 -12.84 0.60 -0.56
CA CYS A 136 -11.38 0.67 -0.72
C CYS A 136 -10.87 0.23 -2.11
N ASP A 137 -11.77 -0.04 -3.06
CA ASP A 137 -11.43 -0.52 -4.40
C ASP A 137 -10.43 -1.70 -4.41
N ILE A 138 -10.85 -2.82 -3.83
CA ILE A 138 -10.08 -4.07 -3.82
C ILE A 138 -9.77 -4.57 -5.23
N ALA A 139 -10.60 -4.24 -6.23
CA ALA A 139 -10.32 -4.61 -7.62
C ALA A 139 -9.01 -3.97 -8.11
N SER A 140 -8.81 -2.67 -7.85
CA SER A 140 -7.57 -1.98 -8.20
C SER A 140 -6.39 -2.47 -7.36
N LEU A 141 -6.52 -2.45 -6.03
CA LEU A 141 -5.46 -2.84 -5.10
C LEU A 141 -5.01 -4.29 -5.31
N GLY A 142 -5.96 -5.21 -5.44
CA GLY A 142 -5.70 -6.64 -5.61
C GLY A 142 -4.90 -6.99 -6.87
N SER A 143 -4.76 -6.07 -7.83
CA SER A 143 -3.86 -6.25 -8.96
C SER A 143 -2.41 -6.43 -8.53
N LEU A 144 -1.96 -5.71 -7.49
CA LEU A 144 -0.60 -5.85 -6.96
C LEU A 144 -0.37 -7.29 -6.50
N ALA A 145 -1.20 -7.78 -5.58
CA ALA A 145 -1.11 -9.14 -5.08
C ALA A 145 -1.23 -10.18 -6.19
N LYS A 146 -2.24 -10.05 -7.07
CA LYS A 146 -2.49 -10.99 -8.16
C LYS A 146 -1.29 -11.17 -9.10
N TYR A 147 -0.67 -10.06 -9.54
CA TYR A 147 0.39 -10.12 -10.55
C TYR A 147 1.79 -10.33 -9.97
N THR A 148 1.96 -10.14 -8.66
CA THR A 148 3.22 -10.39 -7.95
C THR A 148 3.26 -11.72 -7.20
N GLY A 149 2.18 -12.51 -7.25
CA GLY A 149 2.07 -13.81 -6.57
C GLY A 149 1.80 -13.71 -5.07
N GLY A 150 1.33 -12.56 -4.59
CA GLY A 150 0.92 -12.34 -3.20
C GLY A 150 -0.56 -12.63 -2.95
N GLN A 151 -1.06 -12.14 -1.82
CA GLN A 151 -2.42 -12.38 -1.33
C GLN A 151 -3.14 -11.09 -0.93
N VAL A 152 -4.47 -11.12 -1.01
CA VAL A 152 -5.34 -10.06 -0.47
C VAL A 152 -6.10 -10.63 0.72
N TYR A 153 -5.88 -10.03 1.88
CA TYR A 153 -6.61 -10.27 3.11
C TYR A 153 -7.55 -9.09 3.33
N HIS A 154 -8.86 -9.30 3.13
CA HIS A 154 -9.85 -8.25 3.28
C HIS A 154 -10.73 -8.50 4.50
N TYR A 155 -10.72 -7.54 5.42
CA TYR A 155 -11.45 -7.55 6.68
C TYR A 155 -12.47 -6.41 6.67
N PRO A 156 -13.68 -6.64 6.14
CA PRO A 156 -14.70 -5.61 6.05
C PRO A 156 -15.20 -5.22 7.44
N SER A 157 -15.39 -3.92 7.69
CA SER A 157 -15.91 -3.40 8.97
C SER A 157 -15.11 -3.92 10.19
N PHE A 158 -13.79 -3.85 10.13
CA PHE A 158 -12.92 -4.28 11.21
C PHE A 158 -13.19 -3.51 12.51
N HIS A 159 -13.35 -4.23 13.62
CA HIS A 159 -13.49 -3.68 14.97
C HIS A 159 -12.49 -4.38 15.89
N ALA A 160 -11.63 -3.60 16.55
CA ALA A 160 -10.80 -4.11 17.63
C ALA A 160 -11.67 -4.27 18.88
N VAL A 161 -11.69 -5.48 19.45
CA VAL A 161 -12.39 -5.79 20.71
C VAL A 161 -11.59 -5.29 21.89
#